data_AF-A0A354A0E9-F1
#
_entry.id   AF-A0A354A0E9-F1
#
_cell.length_a   1.000
_cell.length_b   1.000
_cell.length_c   1.000
_cell.angle_alpha   90.00
_cell.angle_beta   90.00
_cell.angle_gamma   90.00
#
_symmetry.space_group_name_H-M   'P 1'
#
loop_
_entity.id
_entity.type
_entity.pdbx_description
1 polymer ?
#
loop_
_entity_poly.entity_id
_entity_poly.type
_entity_poly.pdbx_seq_one_letter_code
_entity_poly.pdbx_strand_id
1 'polypeptide(L)'
;MIIILISTLAFQKDAIGATIYLNDIDSSLSPPAGKFRWLDGADQLYRVSYRDNYDYRQAIVEVTYNDAGNTLHGTLHAFNLKPNFSYQLKLAGFPGSTDNEHVGLAGRWWQEEWNGTAWGNGQNLNSKGDGSSPNPNDTIYFSRRDTPDPSSPTGLKYRYTGYLVFDYFSTDETGAVTLNFNTDSSYHVLWKTTQWGRTVSDGPLKTVTFDADLSHAYDDTGGDDYPSQTVSIFGEWERLPVGGVFLQYGAYDATLTITEESFHGSGGWPYAGNWAAAMDADIIFTLCPNLPVRIEGAPPEYFVTLQAAHDATRGDSTIQSLSDIFDEDLVINSDNSLSLKGGYTCDYSTHSGATVINGSVIIRNGTVSLENFILK
;
A
#
# COMPACT_ATOMS: atom_id res chain seq x y z
N MET A 1 39.41 -5.54 -27.16
CA MET A 1 38.51 -4.99 -28.19
C MET A 1 37.11 -5.24 -27.69
N ILE A 2 36.41 -4.22 -27.20
CA ILE A 2 35.05 -4.34 -26.68
C ILE A 2 34.11 -4.27 -27.88
N ILE A 3 33.50 -5.39 -28.26
CA ILE A 3 32.46 -5.43 -29.29
C ILE A 3 31.13 -5.19 -28.58
N ILE A 4 30.61 -3.97 -28.64
CA ILE A 4 29.25 -3.67 -28.16
C ILE A 4 28.31 -3.89 -29.36
N LEU A 5 27.64 -5.04 -29.40
CA LEU A 5 26.53 -5.29 -30.33
C LEU A 5 25.27 -4.65 -29.77
N ILE A 6 25.02 -3.39 -30.13
CA ILE A 6 23.76 -2.71 -29.81
C ILE A 6 22.75 -3.08 -30.89
N SER A 7 21.94 -4.13 -30.66
CA SER A 7 20.73 -4.34 -31.46
C SER A 7 19.75 -3.22 -31.15
N THR A 8 19.15 -2.62 -32.18
CA THR A 8 18.18 -1.51 -32.13
C THR A 8 17.25 -1.55 -30.91
N LEU A 9 17.52 -0.68 -29.92
CA LEU A 9 16.60 -0.37 -28.83
C LEU A 9 15.52 0.60 -29.34
N ALA A 10 14.27 0.17 -29.38
CA ALA A 10 13.14 1.09 -29.33
C ALA A 10 13.00 1.58 -27.88
N PHE A 11 13.15 2.89 -27.64
CA PHE A 11 12.80 3.49 -26.35
C PHE A 11 11.27 3.55 -26.25
N GLN A 12 10.65 2.43 -25.89
CA GLN A 12 9.28 2.45 -25.44
C GLN A 12 9.30 2.89 -23.97
N LYS A 13 8.78 4.09 -23.69
CA LYS A 13 8.55 4.59 -22.34
C LYS A 13 7.31 3.87 -21.78
N ASP A 14 7.36 2.56 -21.70
CA ASP A 14 6.40 1.82 -20.90
C ASP A 14 6.83 2.05 -19.45
N ALA A 15 5.97 2.71 -18.68
CA ALA A 15 6.12 2.69 -17.23
C ALA A 15 6.07 1.20 -16.83
N ILE A 16 7.15 0.72 -16.22
CA ILE A 16 7.13 -0.59 -15.58
C ILE A 16 6.42 -0.37 -14.24
N GLY A 17 5.48 -1.26 -13.93
CA GLY A 17 4.48 -1.03 -12.90
C GLY A 17 3.19 -0.42 -13.46
N ALA A 18 2.11 -0.56 -12.69
CA ALA A 18 0.82 0.02 -13.03
C ALA A 18 0.68 1.41 -12.39
N THR A 19 0.08 2.34 -13.13
CA THR A 19 -0.32 3.65 -12.60
C THR A 19 -1.84 3.74 -12.56
N ILE A 20 -2.37 4.12 -11.41
CA ILE A 20 -3.80 4.37 -11.18
C ILE A 20 -4.01 5.77 -10.61
N TYR A 21 -5.24 6.26 -10.72
CA TYR A 21 -5.68 7.48 -10.06
C TYR A 21 -6.82 7.13 -9.12
N LEU A 22 -6.71 7.52 -7.85
CA LEU A 22 -7.82 7.35 -6.92
C LEU A 22 -8.92 8.35 -7.26
N ASN A 23 -10.16 7.91 -7.13
CA ASN A 23 -11.35 8.70 -7.36
C ASN A 23 -12.01 9.02 -6.03
N ASP A 24 -12.65 10.20 -5.93
CA ASP A 24 -13.55 10.53 -4.83
C ASP A 24 -14.62 9.44 -4.68
N ILE A 25 -14.90 9.08 -3.43
CA ILE A 25 -15.93 8.11 -3.08
C ILE A 25 -16.89 8.67 -2.07
N ASP A 26 -18.16 8.26 -2.20
CA ASP A 26 -19.15 8.57 -1.19
C ASP A 26 -18.83 7.77 0.08
N SER A 27 -18.25 8.46 1.06
CA SER A 27 -17.93 7.90 2.37
C SER A 27 -19.15 7.34 3.11
N SER A 28 -20.37 7.73 2.74
CA SER A 28 -21.61 7.18 3.31
C SER A 28 -22.02 5.83 2.71
N LEU A 29 -21.49 5.49 1.54
CA LEU A 29 -21.76 4.24 0.84
C LEU A 29 -20.62 3.22 0.98
N SER A 30 -19.42 3.70 1.29
CA SER A 30 -18.23 2.86 1.46
C SER A 30 -18.27 2.19 2.83
N PRO A 31 -18.15 0.85 2.94
CA PRO A 31 -18.06 0.19 4.24
C PRO A 31 -16.67 0.43 4.88
N PRO A 32 -16.59 0.70 6.19
CA PRO A 32 -17.66 1.21 7.05
C PRO A 32 -18.06 2.64 6.66
N ALA A 33 -19.37 2.93 6.64
CA ALA A 33 -19.85 4.27 6.32
C ALA A 33 -19.30 5.27 7.35
N GLY A 34 -18.64 6.32 6.86
CA GLY A 34 -17.92 7.28 7.68
C GLY A 34 -18.44 8.70 7.50
N LYS A 35 -18.09 9.56 8.46
CA LYS A 35 -18.20 11.02 8.29
C LYS A 35 -16.81 11.59 8.17
N PHE A 36 -16.64 12.55 7.27
CA PHE A 36 -15.39 13.27 7.17
C PHE A 36 -15.08 14.04 8.46
N ARG A 37 -13.80 14.06 8.80
CA ARG A 37 -13.21 14.83 9.88
C ARG A 37 -12.86 16.23 9.38
N TRP A 38 -13.13 17.23 10.20
CA TRP A 38 -12.86 18.64 9.88
C TRP A 38 -11.90 19.30 10.86
N LEU A 39 -11.10 18.48 11.53
CA LEU A 39 -10.00 18.86 12.39
C LEU A 39 -8.72 18.29 11.76
N ASP A 40 -7.64 19.04 11.74
CA ASP A 40 -6.37 18.57 11.19
C ASP A 40 -5.66 17.55 12.11
N GLY A 41 -4.41 17.20 11.80
CA GLY A 41 -3.61 16.29 12.62
C GLY A 41 -3.28 16.85 14.03
N ALA A 42 -3.33 18.17 14.21
CA ALA A 42 -3.15 18.87 15.48
C ALA A 42 -4.47 19.21 16.21
N ASP A 43 -5.60 18.64 15.77
CA ASP A 43 -6.95 18.95 16.26
C ASP A 43 -7.40 20.41 16.03
N GLN A 44 -6.82 21.11 15.05
CA GLN A 44 -7.18 22.47 14.70
C GLN A 44 -8.35 22.46 13.71
N LEU A 45 -9.35 23.30 13.97
CA LEU A 45 -10.60 23.31 13.19
C LEU A 45 -10.42 24.12 11.90
N TYR A 46 -10.61 23.47 10.75
CA TYR A 46 -10.67 24.16 9.46
C TYR A 46 -11.75 25.22 9.45
N ARG A 47 -11.55 26.34 8.77
CA ARG A 47 -12.55 27.42 8.72
C ARG A 47 -13.85 26.98 8.05
N VAL A 48 -14.94 27.67 8.39
CA VAL A 48 -16.29 27.37 7.87
C VAL A 48 -16.32 27.27 6.35
N SER A 49 -15.76 28.27 5.66
CA SER A 49 -15.77 28.30 4.19
C SER A 49 -14.99 27.14 3.56
N TYR A 50 -13.94 26.63 4.21
CA TYR A 50 -13.24 25.45 3.71
C TYR A 50 -14.12 24.20 3.86
N ARG A 51 -14.71 23.99 5.04
CA ARG A 51 -15.58 22.84 5.30
C ARG A 51 -16.82 22.79 4.39
N ASP A 52 -17.36 23.96 4.06
CA ASP A 52 -18.56 24.07 3.22
C ASP A 52 -18.29 23.87 1.73
N ASN A 53 -17.04 24.05 1.27
CA ASN A 53 -16.68 24.04 -0.15
C ASN A 53 -15.68 22.94 -0.56
N TYR A 54 -14.96 22.34 0.39
CA TYR A 54 -14.00 21.30 0.09
C TYR A 54 -14.68 19.98 -0.26
N ASP A 55 -14.15 19.33 -1.29
CA ASP A 55 -14.65 18.07 -1.85
C ASP A 55 -13.48 17.33 -2.50
N TYR A 56 -13.39 16.01 -2.31
CA TYR A 56 -12.27 15.21 -2.80
C TYR A 56 -12.18 15.12 -4.32
N ARG A 57 -13.21 15.53 -5.08
CA ARG A 57 -13.12 15.71 -6.54
C ARG A 57 -12.10 16.77 -6.96
N GLN A 58 -11.64 17.61 -6.01
CA GLN A 58 -10.59 18.60 -6.22
C GLN A 58 -9.17 18.03 -5.98
N ALA A 59 -9.09 16.87 -5.32
CA ALA A 59 -7.85 16.17 -5.04
C ALA A 59 -7.40 15.34 -6.25
N ILE A 60 -6.08 15.19 -6.39
CA ILE A 60 -5.46 14.29 -7.36
C ILE A 60 -4.55 13.36 -6.58
N VAL A 61 -4.80 12.06 -6.66
CA VAL A 61 -3.96 11.04 -6.04
C VAL A 61 -3.54 10.04 -7.12
N GLU A 62 -2.29 10.12 -7.52
CA GLU A 62 -1.64 9.20 -8.45
C GLU A 62 -0.87 8.15 -7.66
N VAL A 63 -1.07 6.88 -8.00
CA VAL A 63 -0.31 5.77 -7.42
C VAL A 63 0.36 5.00 -8.52
N THR A 64 1.68 4.87 -8.45
CA THR A 64 2.46 3.95 -9.29
C THR A 64 2.97 2.82 -8.42
N TYR A 65 2.73 1.58 -8.82
CA TYR A 65 3.06 0.40 -8.01
C TYR A 65 3.55 -0.77 -8.85
N ASN A 66 4.33 -1.65 -8.22
CA ASN A 66 4.77 -2.90 -8.83
C ASN A 66 3.64 -3.93 -8.76
N ASP A 67 3.16 -4.35 -9.93
CA ASP A 67 2.05 -5.29 -10.10
C ASP A 67 2.50 -6.76 -10.03
N ALA A 68 3.80 -7.02 -9.89
CA ALA A 68 4.36 -8.31 -9.54
C ALA A 68 5.59 -8.13 -8.63
N GLY A 69 5.69 -8.89 -7.54
CA GLY A 69 6.82 -8.80 -6.61
C GLY A 69 6.63 -9.68 -5.38
N ASN A 70 7.55 -9.65 -4.42
CA ASN A 70 7.37 -10.37 -3.15
C ASN A 70 6.47 -9.62 -2.15
N THR A 71 6.32 -8.31 -2.33
CA THR A 71 5.39 -7.42 -1.60
C THR A 71 4.76 -6.42 -2.57
N LEU A 72 3.58 -5.90 -2.24
CA LEU A 72 3.01 -4.74 -2.91
C LEU A 72 3.73 -3.49 -2.39
N HIS A 73 4.36 -2.74 -3.30
CA HIS A 73 5.08 -1.51 -2.99
C HIS A 73 5.00 -0.54 -4.18
N GLY A 74 5.27 0.73 -3.92
CA GLY A 74 5.16 1.79 -4.92
C GLY A 74 5.32 3.19 -4.36
N THR A 75 4.91 4.16 -5.16
CA THR A 75 4.91 5.58 -4.82
C THR A 75 3.52 6.17 -5.02
N LEU A 76 3.05 6.91 -4.02
CA LEU A 76 1.85 7.72 -4.05
C LEU A 76 2.26 9.19 -4.13
N HIS A 77 1.73 9.91 -5.11
CA HIS A 77 1.81 11.36 -5.22
C HIS A 77 0.41 11.94 -5.09
N ALA A 78 0.22 12.87 -4.17
CA ALA A 78 -1.07 13.51 -3.99
C ALA A 78 -0.96 15.04 -3.90
N PHE A 79 -2.02 15.69 -4.36
CA PHE A 79 -2.20 17.14 -4.34
C PHE A 79 -3.65 17.47 -3.96
N ASN A 80 -3.86 18.62 -3.32
CA ASN A 80 -5.17 19.13 -2.92
C ASN A 80 -5.98 18.16 -2.04
N LEU A 81 -5.32 17.26 -1.31
CA LEU A 81 -5.94 16.60 -0.15
C LEU A 81 -6.22 17.65 0.95
N LYS A 82 -6.83 17.26 2.07
CA LYS A 82 -6.93 18.17 3.21
C LYS A 82 -5.52 18.54 3.68
N PRO A 83 -5.20 19.83 3.89
CA PRO A 83 -3.88 20.24 4.32
C PRO A 83 -3.67 19.92 5.81
N ASN A 84 -2.41 19.69 6.20
CA ASN A 84 -2.03 19.35 7.57
C ASN A 84 -2.79 18.13 8.14
N PHE A 85 -3.20 17.20 7.28
CA PHE A 85 -4.09 16.09 7.64
C PHE A 85 -3.39 14.74 7.52
N SER A 86 -3.83 13.75 8.30
CA SER A 86 -3.26 12.40 8.27
C SER A 86 -4.21 11.37 7.70
N TYR A 87 -3.68 10.51 6.84
CA TYR A 87 -4.44 9.49 6.12
C TYR A 87 -3.88 8.10 6.40
N GLN A 88 -4.78 7.12 6.47
CA GLN A 88 -4.46 5.69 6.41
C GLN A 88 -4.41 5.25 4.95
N LEU A 89 -3.41 4.48 4.56
CA LEU A 89 -3.35 3.77 3.28
C LEU A 89 -3.79 2.33 3.50
N LYS A 90 -4.81 1.90 2.76
CA LYS A 90 -5.50 0.63 2.97
C LYS A 90 -5.61 -0.18 1.71
N LEU A 91 -5.56 -1.49 1.87
CA LEU A 91 -6.01 -2.46 0.89
C LEU A 91 -7.34 -3.06 1.36
N ALA A 92 -8.31 -3.15 0.47
CA ALA A 92 -9.57 -3.85 0.69
C ALA A 92 -9.72 -5.01 -0.29
N GLY A 93 -10.16 -6.18 0.19
CA GLY A 93 -10.37 -7.37 -0.63
C GLY A 93 -11.66 -8.09 -0.25
N PHE A 94 -12.37 -8.62 -1.24
CA PHE A 94 -13.59 -9.39 -1.02
C PHE A 94 -13.31 -10.90 -1.13
N PRO A 95 -13.66 -11.72 -0.13
CA PRO A 95 -13.56 -13.17 -0.25
C PRO A 95 -14.42 -13.71 -1.39
N GLY A 96 -13.90 -14.69 -2.11
CA GLY A 96 -14.54 -15.27 -3.30
C GLY A 96 -14.05 -14.72 -4.62
N SER A 97 -13.18 -13.69 -4.62
CA SER A 97 -12.33 -13.32 -5.77
C SER A 97 -10.91 -13.89 -5.62
N THR A 98 -10.03 -13.61 -6.58
CA THR A 98 -8.63 -14.07 -6.63
C THR A 98 -7.87 -13.65 -5.37
N ASP A 99 -7.42 -14.63 -4.58
CA ASP A 99 -6.62 -14.58 -3.33
C ASP A 99 -6.92 -13.47 -2.29
N ASN A 100 -7.97 -12.68 -2.47
CA ASN A 100 -8.35 -11.53 -1.66
C ASN A 100 -8.74 -11.89 -0.23
N GLU A 101 -9.09 -13.15 0.03
CA GLU A 101 -9.27 -13.66 1.38
C GLU A 101 -8.02 -13.42 2.23
N HIS A 102 -6.83 -13.48 1.62
CA HIS A 102 -5.56 -13.20 2.31
C HIS A 102 -5.47 -11.76 2.82
N VAL A 103 -6.19 -10.79 2.24
CA VAL A 103 -6.22 -9.40 2.75
C VAL A 103 -6.83 -9.36 4.15
N GLY A 104 -7.95 -10.06 4.37
CA GLY A 104 -8.58 -10.15 5.68
C GLY A 104 -7.76 -10.97 6.67
N LEU A 105 -7.08 -12.04 6.21
CA LEU A 105 -6.18 -12.87 7.02
C LEU A 105 -4.86 -12.17 7.39
N ALA A 106 -4.40 -11.19 6.62
CA ALA A 106 -3.27 -10.34 6.99
C ALA A 106 -3.74 -9.13 7.82
N GLY A 107 -4.93 -8.63 7.54
CA GLY A 107 -5.53 -7.48 8.20
C GLY A 107 -6.69 -7.90 9.11
N ARG A 108 -7.88 -7.37 8.85
CA ARG A 108 -9.08 -7.65 9.63
C ARG A 108 -10.29 -7.89 8.74
N TRP A 109 -11.36 -8.38 9.35
CA TRP A 109 -12.64 -8.58 8.70
C TRP A 109 -13.65 -7.51 9.09
N TRP A 110 -14.36 -6.99 8.10
CA TRP A 110 -15.65 -6.33 8.27
C TRP A 110 -16.73 -7.28 7.82
N GLN A 111 -17.71 -7.54 8.68
CA GLN A 111 -18.82 -8.43 8.39
C GLN A 111 -20.11 -7.62 8.26
N GLU A 112 -20.89 -7.93 7.23
CA GLU A 112 -22.28 -7.51 7.12
C GLU A 112 -23.20 -8.73 7.08
N GLU A 113 -24.41 -8.57 7.60
CA GLU A 113 -25.42 -9.60 7.67
C GLU A 113 -26.59 -9.29 6.74
N TRP A 114 -27.05 -10.29 6.01
CA TRP A 114 -28.27 -10.19 5.21
C TRP A 114 -29.50 -10.19 6.14
N ASN A 115 -30.29 -9.12 6.11
CA ASN A 115 -31.51 -9.01 6.94
C ASN A 115 -32.81 -9.42 6.23
N GLY A 116 -32.72 -9.93 5.00
CA GLY A 116 -33.86 -10.25 4.14
C GLY A 116 -34.14 -9.22 3.04
N THR A 117 -33.64 -7.99 3.18
CA THR A 117 -33.84 -6.91 2.18
C THR A 117 -32.57 -6.17 1.79
N ALA A 118 -31.61 -6.09 2.70
CA ALA A 118 -30.34 -5.40 2.49
C ALA A 118 -29.26 -6.04 3.35
N TRP A 119 -28.01 -5.78 2.96
CA TRP A 119 -26.87 -5.98 3.85
C TRP A 119 -26.89 -4.88 4.91
N GLY A 120 -26.73 -5.28 6.17
CA GLY A 120 -26.71 -4.36 7.30
C GLY A 120 -25.95 -4.96 8.48
N ASN A 121 -26.11 -4.37 9.66
CA ASN A 121 -25.43 -4.82 10.89
C ASN A 121 -23.90 -4.95 10.69
N GLY A 122 -23.34 -4.00 9.94
CA GLY A 122 -21.92 -3.93 9.63
C GLY A 122 -21.09 -3.77 10.90
N GLN A 123 -20.12 -4.65 11.10
CA GLN A 123 -19.27 -4.63 12.29
C GLN A 123 -17.88 -5.14 11.99
N ASN A 124 -16.90 -4.57 12.70
CA ASN A 124 -15.57 -5.13 12.75
C ASN A 124 -15.61 -6.45 13.51
N LEU A 125 -14.94 -7.43 12.94
CA LEU A 125 -14.76 -8.76 13.49
C LEU A 125 -13.48 -8.74 14.35
N ASN A 126 -13.51 -7.98 15.45
CA ASN A 126 -12.36 -7.70 16.32
C ASN A 126 -12.47 -8.34 17.72
N SER A 127 -12.96 -9.57 17.81
CA SER A 127 -13.09 -10.28 19.09
C SER A 127 -11.90 -11.22 19.32
N LYS A 128 -11.08 -10.98 20.36
CA LYS A 128 -9.96 -11.87 20.71
C LYS A 128 -10.37 -13.30 21.14
N GLY A 129 -11.66 -13.62 21.18
CA GLY A 129 -12.15 -14.91 21.70
C GLY A 129 -11.91 -15.11 23.20
N ASP A 130 -11.18 -14.20 23.87
CA ASP A 130 -10.92 -14.14 25.30
C ASP A 130 -11.58 -12.92 25.99
N GLY A 131 -12.27 -12.08 25.21
CA GLY A 131 -12.93 -10.85 25.67
C GLY A 131 -12.08 -9.57 25.61
N SER A 132 -10.82 -9.61 25.17
CA SER A 132 -9.98 -8.42 24.99
C SER A 132 -9.91 -7.95 23.52
N SER A 133 -9.33 -6.77 23.26
CA SER A 133 -9.06 -6.19 21.92
C SER A 133 -7.54 -5.99 21.75
N PRO A 134 -6.96 -5.96 20.54
CA PRO A 134 -7.45 -6.38 19.23
C PRO A 134 -6.80 -7.71 18.79
N ASN A 135 -7.54 -8.80 18.60
CA ASN A 135 -7.05 -9.90 17.73
C ASN A 135 -8.15 -10.15 16.71
N PRO A 136 -7.77 -10.40 15.45
CA PRO A 136 -8.67 -10.86 14.42
C PRO A 136 -9.34 -12.16 14.83
N ASN A 137 -10.63 -12.28 14.55
CA ASN A 137 -11.40 -13.48 14.84
C ASN A 137 -11.55 -14.36 13.59
N ASP A 138 -10.45 -14.73 12.94
CA ASP A 138 -10.50 -15.62 11.75
C ASP A 138 -11.35 -16.88 12.02
N THR A 139 -11.40 -17.35 13.27
CA THR A 139 -12.32 -18.41 13.72
C THR A 139 -13.80 -18.07 13.47
N ILE A 140 -14.26 -16.87 13.84
CA ILE A 140 -15.64 -16.42 13.58
C ILE A 140 -15.87 -16.32 12.09
N TYR A 141 -14.93 -15.72 11.35
CA TYR A 141 -14.98 -15.65 9.89
C TYR A 141 -15.16 -17.04 9.27
N PHE A 142 -14.25 -17.98 9.53
CA PHE A 142 -14.33 -19.35 9.00
C PHE A 142 -15.58 -20.10 9.45
N SER A 143 -16.07 -19.86 10.67
CA SER A 143 -17.30 -20.52 11.15
C SER A 143 -18.58 -20.01 10.47
N ARG A 144 -18.56 -18.81 9.89
CA ARG A 144 -19.75 -18.12 9.39
C ARG A 144 -19.74 -17.85 7.89
N ARG A 145 -18.58 -17.76 7.24
CA ARG A 145 -18.45 -17.35 5.83
C ARG A 145 -19.29 -18.17 4.87
N ASP A 146 -19.49 -19.45 5.18
CA ASP A 146 -20.24 -20.40 4.35
C ASP A 146 -21.67 -20.66 4.88
N THR A 147 -22.18 -19.82 5.80
CA THR A 147 -23.55 -19.98 6.33
C THR A 147 -24.55 -19.69 5.21
N PRO A 148 -25.38 -20.67 4.79
CA PRO A 148 -26.28 -20.47 3.67
C PRO A 148 -27.48 -19.58 4.06
N ASP A 149 -27.85 -18.68 3.15
CA ASP A 149 -29.13 -17.96 3.17
C ASP A 149 -29.62 -17.80 1.72
N PRO A 150 -30.49 -18.69 1.23
CA PRO A 150 -30.99 -18.63 -0.14
C PRO A 150 -31.79 -17.37 -0.48
N SER A 151 -32.19 -16.58 0.53
CA SER A 151 -32.87 -15.31 0.30
C SER A 151 -31.93 -14.15 0.00
N SER A 152 -30.62 -14.33 0.23
CA SER A 152 -29.63 -13.30 -0.04
C SER A 152 -29.16 -13.31 -1.49
N PRO A 153 -28.68 -12.17 -2.02
CA PRO A 153 -28.14 -12.09 -3.39
C PRO A 153 -26.93 -12.99 -3.64
N THR A 154 -26.19 -13.36 -2.60
CA THR A 154 -24.99 -14.20 -2.69
C THR A 154 -25.26 -15.67 -2.31
N GLY A 155 -26.48 -16.00 -1.86
CA GLY A 155 -26.80 -17.30 -1.28
C GLY A 155 -26.20 -17.54 0.11
N LEU A 156 -25.50 -16.55 0.68
CA LEU A 156 -24.85 -16.60 1.99
C LEU A 156 -25.50 -15.61 2.97
N LYS A 157 -25.53 -15.97 4.26
CA LYS A 157 -26.08 -15.14 5.34
C LYS A 157 -25.24 -13.91 5.62
N TYR A 158 -23.94 -14.01 5.40
CA TYR A 158 -22.96 -12.97 5.68
C TYR A 158 -22.17 -12.64 4.42
N ARG A 159 -21.73 -11.39 4.31
CA ARG A 159 -20.66 -10.98 3.38
C ARG A 159 -19.54 -10.33 4.18
N TYR A 160 -18.34 -10.38 3.61
CA TYR A 160 -17.14 -9.92 4.28
C TYR A 160 -16.32 -9.02 3.37
N THR A 161 -15.66 -8.05 3.98
CA THR A 161 -14.56 -7.30 3.37
C THR A 161 -13.33 -7.45 4.26
N GLY A 162 -12.22 -7.91 3.67
CA GLY A 162 -10.92 -7.89 4.31
C GLY A 162 -10.30 -6.50 4.17
N TYR A 163 -9.77 -5.92 5.25
CA TYR A 163 -9.05 -4.66 5.22
C TYR A 163 -7.66 -4.79 5.83
N LEU A 164 -6.66 -4.27 5.14
CA LEU A 164 -5.30 -4.17 5.62
C LEU A 164 -4.86 -2.71 5.59
N VAL A 165 -4.66 -2.10 6.76
CA VAL A 165 -3.98 -0.81 6.86
C VAL A 165 -2.49 -1.12 6.91
N PHE A 166 -1.72 -0.72 5.90
CA PHE A 166 -0.31 -1.09 5.82
C PHE A 166 0.63 0.11 5.83
N ASP A 167 0.11 1.32 5.62
CA ASP A 167 0.88 2.55 5.77
C ASP A 167 -0.03 3.73 6.15
N TYR A 168 0.57 4.87 6.43
CA TYR A 168 -0.10 6.14 6.73
C TYR A 168 0.83 7.30 6.42
N PHE A 169 0.26 8.47 6.15
CA PHE A 169 1.03 9.67 5.83
C PHE A 169 0.32 10.91 6.36
N SER A 170 1.03 12.04 6.35
CA SER A 170 0.40 13.35 6.54
C SER A 170 0.76 14.27 5.39
N THR A 171 -0.18 15.13 5.04
CA THR A 171 -0.03 16.16 4.01
C THR A 171 0.61 17.41 4.58
N ASP A 172 1.21 18.20 3.69
CA ASP A 172 1.70 19.54 4.01
C ASP A 172 0.56 20.58 4.06
N GLU A 173 0.91 21.86 4.22
CA GLU A 173 -0.02 22.99 4.31
C GLU A 173 -0.87 23.22 3.04
N THR A 174 -0.46 22.62 1.92
CA THR A 174 -1.15 22.67 0.62
C THR A 174 -1.99 21.42 0.34
N GLY A 175 -1.91 20.40 1.20
CA GLY A 175 -2.56 19.12 0.95
C GLY A 175 -1.77 18.22 0.01
N ALA A 176 -0.46 18.44 -0.13
CA ALA A 176 0.41 17.63 -0.97
C ALA A 176 1.22 16.61 -0.15
N VAL A 177 1.58 15.49 -0.79
CA VAL A 177 2.47 14.48 -0.22
C VAL A 177 3.12 13.64 -1.33
N THR A 178 4.32 13.13 -1.05
CA THR A 178 4.91 12.00 -1.75
C THR A 178 5.24 10.91 -0.74
N LEU A 179 4.71 9.71 -0.95
CA LEU A 179 4.90 8.55 -0.08
C LEU A 179 5.42 7.38 -0.89
N ASN A 180 6.58 6.85 -0.52
CA ASN A 180 6.97 5.50 -0.91
C ASN A 180 6.39 4.53 0.12
N PHE A 181 5.62 3.53 -0.33
CA PHE A 181 4.94 2.59 0.54
C PHE A 181 5.36 1.15 0.25
N ASN A 182 5.16 0.28 1.24
CA ASN A 182 5.35 -1.15 1.15
C ASN A 182 4.33 -1.88 2.05
N THR A 183 3.84 -3.03 1.62
CA THR A 183 2.88 -3.87 2.37
C THR A 183 3.58 -4.83 3.34
N ASP A 184 4.49 -4.30 4.16
CA ASP A 184 5.22 -5.06 5.19
C ASP A 184 4.60 -4.97 6.60
N SER A 185 3.45 -4.32 6.70
CA SER A 185 2.85 -3.95 7.97
C SER A 185 1.33 -4.19 7.97
N SER A 186 0.78 -4.38 9.18
CA SER A 186 -0.66 -4.52 9.41
C SER A 186 -1.04 -3.75 10.66
N TYR A 187 -1.68 -2.60 10.46
CA TYR A 187 -2.08 -1.66 11.51
C TYR A 187 -3.58 -1.72 11.80
N HIS A 188 -3.92 -1.48 13.07
CA HIS A 188 -5.29 -1.40 13.56
C HIS A 188 -5.86 0.00 13.39
N VAL A 189 -5.17 0.98 13.96
CA VAL A 189 -5.57 2.39 13.97
C VAL A 189 -4.33 3.23 14.12
N LEU A 190 -4.45 4.54 13.87
CA LEU A 190 -3.36 5.47 14.14
C LEU A 190 -3.62 6.23 15.43
N TRP A 191 -2.55 6.45 16.19
CA TRP A 191 -2.55 7.21 17.42
C TRP A 191 -1.56 8.35 17.34
N LYS A 192 -1.92 9.47 18.00
CA LYS A 192 -0.94 10.46 18.41
C LYS A 192 -0.25 9.99 19.69
N THR A 193 1.03 10.27 19.84
CA THR A 193 1.78 9.95 21.09
C THR A 193 1.23 10.66 22.32
N THR A 194 0.48 11.74 22.14
CA THR A 194 -0.24 12.45 23.21
C THR A 194 -1.53 11.76 23.64
N GLN A 195 -2.10 10.89 22.81
CA GLN A 195 -3.33 10.14 23.09
C GLN A 195 -3.03 8.76 23.66
N TRP A 196 -2.01 8.09 23.12
CA TRP A 196 -1.66 6.74 23.49
C TRP A 196 -0.14 6.55 23.52
N GLY A 197 0.33 5.76 24.49
CA GLY A 197 1.74 5.42 24.63
C GLY A 197 2.17 4.41 23.58
N ARG A 198 3.07 4.80 22.68
CA ARG A 198 3.68 3.90 21.70
C ARG A 198 4.53 2.82 22.39
N THR A 199 4.47 1.60 21.89
CA THR A 199 5.33 0.48 22.27
C THR A 199 6.33 0.13 21.16
N VAL A 200 7.27 -0.78 21.44
CA VAL A 200 8.20 -1.30 20.42
C VAL A 200 7.49 -2.16 19.36
N SER A 201 6.26 -2.58 19.65
CA SER A 201 5.45 -3.40 18.76
C SER A 201 4.64 -2.59 17.76
N ASP A 202 4.54 -1.29 17.95
CA ASP A 202 3.79 -0.40 17.07
C ASP A 202 4.63 0.10 15.89
N GLY A 203 3.95 0.63 14.89
CA GLY A 203 4.55 1.21 13.69
C GLY A 203 5.55 2.34 13.97
N PRO A 204 6.33 2.73 12.94
CA PRO A 204 7.35 3.78 13.08
C PRO A 204 6.73 5.14 13.43
N LEU A 205 7.40 5.96 14.25
CA LEU A 205 6.91 7.32 14.48
C LEU A 205 7.08 8.17 13.22
N LYS A 206 5.98 8.73 12.71
CA LYS A 206 5.98 9.78 11.69
C LYS A 206 5.67 11.10 12.39
N THR A 207 6.64 12.00 12.42
CA THR A 207 6.53 13.31 13.09
C THR A 207 6.42 14.41 12.06
N VAL A 208 5.40 15.24 12.18
CA VAL A 208 5.10 16.34 11.25
C VAL A 208 4.79 17.59 12.07
N THR A 209 5.22 18.74 11.56
CA THR A 209 4.85 20.05 12.11
C THR A 209 3.70 20.60 11.29
N PHE A 210 2.57 20.84 11.94
CA PHE A 210 1.40 21.47 11.34
C PHE A 210 1.39 22.95 11.70
N ASP A 211 1.25 23.77 10.67
CA ASP A 211 1.17 25.23 10.79
C ASP A 211 -0.06 25.71 10.03
N ALA A 212 -1.06 26.20 10.77
CA ALA A 212 -2.31 26.67 10.19
C ALA A 212 -2.12 27.94 9.36
N ASP A 213 -1.18 28.81 9.75
CA ASP A 213 -0.98 30.12 9.13
C ASP A 213 -0.42 30.00 7.69
N LEU A 214 0.20 28.86 7.38
CA LEU A 214 0.69 28.55 6.05
C LEU A 214 -0.39 27.97 5.12
N SER A 215 -1.59 27.70 5.64
CA SER A 215 -2.63 27.01 4.89
C SER A 215 -3.89 27.85 4.70
N HIS A 216 -4.40 27.86 3.46
CA HIS A 216 -5.64 28.53 3.12
C HIS A 216 -6.91 27.89 3.73
N ALA A 217 -6.78 26.75 4.42
CA ALA A 217 -7.91 26.03 5.02
C ALA A 217 -8.31 26.58 6.40
N TYR A 218 -7.57 27.54 6.93
CA TYR A 218 -7.83 28.17 8.23
C TYR A 218 -8.21 29.64 8.08
N ASP A 219 -8.82 30.18 9.13
CA ASP A 219 -8.99 31.62 9.24
C ASP A 219 -7.61 32.21 9.57
N ASP A 220 -7.23 33.24 8.81
CA ASP A 220 -6.04 34.05 9.09
C ASP A 220 -6.56 35.45 9.40
N THR A 221 -6.82 35.71 10.69
CA THR A 221 -7.29 37.02 11.15
C THR A 221 -6.15 38.00 11.45
N GLY A 222 -4.93 37.71 10.97
CA GLY A 222 -3.75 38.56 11.16
C GLY A 222 -2.96 38.27 12.45
N GLY A 223 -3.00 37.02 12.93
CA GLY A 223 -2.20 36.45 14.03
C GLY A 223 -2.33 34.92 14.06
N ASP A 224 -1.51 34.23 14.87
CA ASP A 224 -1.50 32.76 15.03
C ASP A 224 -2.82 32.25 15.65
N ASP A 225 -3.90 32.19 14.85
CA ASP A 225 -5.21 31.69 15.27
C ASP A 225 -5.09 30.26 15.80
N TYR A 226 -4.11 29.51 15.28
CA TYR A 226 -3.57 28.32 15.91
C TYR A 226 -2.04 28.35 15.97
N PRO A 227 -1.43 27.95 17.10
CA PRO A 227 0.02 27.83 17.14
C PRO A 227 0.48 26.64 16.28
N SER A 228 1.67 26.77 15.68
CA SER A 228 2.38 25.66 15.06
C SER A 228 2.56 24.51 16.06
N GLN A 229 2.22 23.28 15.65
CA GLN A 229 2.27 22.09 16.50
C GLN A 229 3.00 20.94 15.82
N THR A 230 4.00 20.39 16.52
CA THR A 230 4.64 19.13 16.12
C THR A 230 3.87 17.95 16.71
N VAL A 231 3.35 17.10 15.82
CA VAL A 231 2.58 15.90 16.18
C VAL A 231 3.35 14.66 15.71
N SER A 232 3.45 13.67 16.59
CA SER A 232 4.01 12.36 16.26
C SER A 232 2.89 11.31 16.22
N ILE A 233 2.82 10.60 15.10
CA ILE A 233 1.78 9.61 14.79
C ILE A 233 2.42 8.23 14.63
N PHE A 234 1.74 7.20 15.12
CA PHE A 234 2.10 5.81 14.87
C PHE A 234 0.87 4.94 14.59
N GLY A 235 1.04 3.87 13.82
CA GLY A 235 0.03 2.82 13.71
C GLY A 235 0.12 1.82 14.87
N GLU A 236 -0.96 1.62 15.62
CA GLU A 236 -1.10 0.48 16.52
C GLU A 236 -1.12 -0.80 15.69
N TRP A 237 -0.38 -1.81 16.10
CA TRP A 237 -0.27 -3.05 15.35
C TRP A 237 -1.56 -3.90 15.42
N GLU A 238 -2.06 -4.39 14.28
CA GLU A 238 -3.29 -5.20 14.21
C GLU A 238 -3.07 -6.63 14.68
N ARG A 239 -2.01 -7.30 14.19
CA ARG A 239 -1.82 -8.74 14.38
C ARG A 239 -0.45 -9.10 14.94
N LEU A 240 -0.38 -9.61 16.16
CA LEU A 240 0.89 -10.14 16.67
C LEU A 240 1.24 -11.51 16.06
N PRO A 241 2.54 -11.85 15.91
CA PRO A 241 3.70 -11.03 16.24
C PRO A 241 3.97 -9.94 15.18
N VAL A 242 4.59 -8.86 15.63
CA VAL A 242 5.01 -7.74 14.78
C VAL A 242 6.00 -8.18 13.74
N GLY A 243 5.81 -7.74 12.49
CA GLY A 243 6.59 -8.19 11.34
C GLY A 243 6.44 -9.69 11.03
N GLY A 244 5.39 -10.35 11.54
CA GLY A 244 5.09 -11.75 11.26
C GLY A 244 3.83 -11.97 10.42
N VAL A 245 3.15 -10.89 10.04
CA VAL A 245 1.90 -10.94 9.30
C VAL A 245 2.04 -10.09 8.04
N PHE A 246 2.02 -10.79 6.91
CA PHE A 246 2.15 -10.22 5.58
C PHE A 246 1.02 -10.74 4.70
N LEU A 247 0.75 -10.03 3.61
CA LEU A 247 -0.05 -10.60 2.53
C LEU A 247 0.63 -11.89 2.04
N GLN A 248 -0.16 -12.94 1.89
CA GLN A 248 0.36 -14.21 1.38
C GLN A 248 0.62 -14.12 -0.13
N TYR A 249 1.43 -15.03 -0.67
CA TYR A 249 1.60 -15.12 -2.11
C TYR A 249 0.27 -15.43 -2.81
N GLY A 250 0.07 -14.83 -3.98
CA GLY A 250 -1.21 -14.93 -4.70
C GLY A 250 -1.45 -13.77 -5.66
N ALA A 251 -2.48 -13.91 -6.48
CA ALA A 251 -2.95 -12.85 -7.37
C ALA A 251 -4.12 -12.11 -6.69
N TYR A 252 -4.03 -10.80 -6.65
CA TYR A 252 -4.97 -9.93 -5.95
C TYR A 252 -5.72 -9.05 -6.96
N ASP A 253 -7.02 -8.93 -6.75
CA ASP A 253 -7.92 -8.00 -7.44
C ASP A 253 -8.62 -7.18 -6.36
N ALA A 254 -7.93 -6.18 -5.85
CA ALA A 254 -8.23 -5.50 -4.61
C ALA A 254 -8.51 -4.01 -4.85
N THR A 255 -8.96 -3.30 -3.81
CA THR A 255 -9.16 -1.86 -3.87
C THR A 255 -8.13 -1.17 -2.98
N LEU A 256 -7.39 -0.22 -3.53
CA LEU A 256 -6.50 0.66 -2.77
C LEU A 256 -7.29 1.89 -2.35
N THR A 257 -7.31 2.18 -1.05
CA THR A 257 -8.12 3.26 -0.47
C THR A 257 -7.28 4.12 0.45
N ILE A 258 -7.44 5.45 0.36
CA ILE A 258 -7.04 6.36 1.42
C ILE A 258 -8.23 6.67 2.32
N THR A 259 -8.05 6.54 3.62
CA THR A 259 -9.09 6.84 4.63
C THR A 259 -8.61 7.96 5.53
N GLU A 260 -9.51 8.89 5.85
CA GLU A 260 -9.21 9.91 6.85
C GLU A 260 -8.96 9.29 8.23
N GLU A 261 -7.87 9.69 8.90
CA GLU A 261 -7.68 9.31 10.29
C GLU A 261 -8.57 10.17 11.20
N SER A 262 -9.29 9.51 12.13
CA SER A 262 -10.12 10.21 13.11
C SER A 262 -9.37 10.51 14.42
N PHE A 263 -8.25 9.83 14.65
CA PHE A 263 -7.49 9.83 15.91
C PHE A 263 -8.36 9.51 17.12
N HIS A 264 -9.42 8.71 16.93
CA HIS A 264 -10.39 8.42 17.98
C HIS A 264 -10.94 9.71 18.65
N GLY A 265 -11.00 10.78 17.86
CA GLY A 265 -11.03 12.14 18.38
C GLY A 265 -12.21 12.39 19.31
N SER A 266 -11.88 12.93 20.49
CA SER A 266 -12.82 13.55 21.44
C SER A 266 -13.23 14.97 21.06
N GLY A 267 -12.88 15.43 19.84
CA GLY A 267 -13.00 16.82 19.35
C GLY A 267 -14.42 17.38 19.22
N GLY A 268 -15.41 16.72 19.80
CA GLY A 268 -16.81 17.13 19.78
C GLY A 268 -17.49 16.75 18.47
N TRP A 269 -18.70 16.22 18.60
CA TRP A 269 -19.63 16.15 17.47
C TRP A 269 -19.90 17.60 17.00
N PRO A 270 -19.80 17.93 15.69
CA PRO A 270 -19.77 17.02 14.54
C PRO A 270 -18.42 16.89 13.79
N TYR A 271 -17.28 17.35 14.32
CA TYR A 271 -16.06 17.56 13.52
C TYR A 271 -15.02 16.44 13.57
N ALA A 272 -15.12 15.51 14.53
CA ALA A 272 -14.11 14.47 14.72
C ALA A 272 -14.02 13.43 13.59
N GLY A 273 -15.07 13.30 12.77
CA GLY A 273 -15.19 12.27 11.73
C GLY A 273 -15.23 10.83 12.28
N ASN A 274 -15.38 9.84 11.40
CA ASN A 274 -15.42 8.41 11.74
C ASN A 274 -14.78 7.57 10.62
N TRP A 275 -13.46 7.67 10.43
CA TRP A 275 -12.68 6.92 9.43
C TRP A 275 -13.33 6.88 8.04
N ALA A 276 -13.71 8.04 7.52
CA ALA A 276 -14.31 8.14 6.20
C ALA A 276 -13.29 7.78 5.11
N ALA A 277 -13.64 6.77 4.31
CA ALA A 277 -12.94 6.49 3.06
C ALA A 277 -13.05 7.73 2.15
N ALA A 278 -11.92 8.26 1.71
CA ALA A 278 -11.87 9.53 1.00
C ALA A 278 -11.76 9.33 -0.51
N MET A 279 -10.84 8.47 -0.93
CA MET A 279 -10.63 8.15 -2.34
C MET A 279 -10.18 6.70 -2.49
N ASP A 280 -10.55 6.06 -3.59
CA ASP A 280 -10.11 4.70 -3.92
C ASP A 280 -9.93 4.44 -5.43
N ALA A 281 -9.30 3.31 -5.74
CA ALA A 281 -9.31 2.71 -7.06
C ALA A 281 -9.00 1.21 -6.96
N ASP A 282 -9.45 0.45 -7.94
CA ASP A 282 -9.09 -0.95 -8.08
C ASP A 282 -7.62 -1.10 -8.49
N ILE A 283 -6.96 -2.10 -7.91
CA ILE A 283 -5.60 -2.51 -8.23
C ILE A 283 -5.54 -4.01 -8.46
N ILE A 284 -4.72 -4.39 -9.43
CA ILE A 284 -4.40 -5.79 -9.72
C ILE A 284 -2.90 -5.96 -9.53
N PHE A 285 -2.50 -6.97 -8.75
CA PHE A 285 -1.09 -7.31 -8.54
C PHE A 285 -0.92 -8.78 -8.16
N THR A 286 0.30 -9.31 -8.27
CA THR A 286 0.64 -10.68 -7.89
C THR A 286 1.83 -10.70 -6.93
N LEU A 287 1.65 -11.38 -5.80
CA LEU A 287 2.73 -11.64 -4.85
C LEU A 287 3.40 -12.99 -5.16
N CYS A 288 4.68 -12.94 -5.52
CA CYS A 288 5.49 -14.06 -5.97
C CYS A 288 6.21 -14.75 -4.79
N PRO A 289 6.23 -16.10 -4.72
CA PRO A 289 6.94 -16.83 -3.68
C PRO A 289 8.47 -16.81 -3.86
N ASN A 290 8.95 -16.57 -5.07
CA ASN A 290 10.37 -16.51 -5.39
C ASN A 290 10.89 -15.06 -5.29
N LEU A 291 12.14 -14.88 -4.86
CA LEU A 291 12.80 -13.57 -4.91
C LEU A 291 12.95 -13.10 -6.37
N PRO A 292 13.05 -11.78 -6.62
CA PRO A 292 12.90 -11.22 -7.97
C PRO A 292 14.05 -11.52 -8.92
N VAL A 293 15.19 -12.02 -8.43
CA VAL A 293 16.31 -12.45 -9.26
C VAL A 293 16.68 -13.89 -8.95
N ARG A 294 17.07 -14.67 -9.96
CA ARG A 294 17.68 -15.99 -9.78
C ARG A 294 18.86 -16.24 -10.70
N ILE A 295 19.82 -17.03 -10.24
CA ILE A 295 20.79 -17.70 -11.12
C ILE A 295 20.14 -18.99 -11.61
N GLU A 296 20.08 -19.17 -12.93
CA GLU A 296 19.55 -20.38 -13.56
C GLU A 296 20.41 -21.60 -13.20
N GLY A 297 19.78 -22.68 -12.72
CA GLY A 297 20.48 -23.87 -12.25
C GLY A 297 19.53 -24.95 -11.72
N ALA A 298 20.09 -26.03 -11.19
CA ALA A 298 19.36 -27.14 -10.57
C ALA A 298 19.99 -27.53 -9.23
N PRO A 299 19.53 -26.99 -8.09
CA PRO A 299 18.45 -26.00 -7.94
C PRO A 299 18.88 -24.57 -8.33
N PRO A 300 17.93 -23.67 -8.69
CA PRO A 300 18.22 -22.25 -8.86
C PRO A 300 18.54 -21.59 -7.51
N GLU A 301 19.37 -20.54 -7.55
CA GLU A 301 19.70 -19.68 -6.41
C GLU A 301 19.00 -18.33 -6.56
N TYR A 302 18.37 -17.81 -5.50
CA TYR A 302 17.48 -16.64 -5.55
C TYR A 302 18.07 -15.45 -4.78
N PHE A 303 17.86 -14.24 -5.29
CA PHE A 303 18.45 -13.00 -4.81
C PHE A 303 17.45 -11.84 -4.90
N VAL A 304 17.66 -10.83 -4.06
CA VAL A 304 16.85 -9.61 -4.04
C VAL A 304 17.28 -8.61 -5.12
N THR A 305 18.56 -8.61 -5.51
CA THR A 305 19.10 -7.65 -6.49
C THR A 305 19.94 -8.36 -7.56
N LEU A 306 20.09 -7.72 -8.71
CA LEU A 306 20.92 -8.20 -9.83
C LEU A 306 22.39 -8.21 -9.44
N GLN A 307 22.86 -7.19 -8.71
CA GLN A 307 24.24 -7.16 -8.22
C GLN A 307 24.54 -8.34 -7.31
N ALA A 308 23.64 -8.66 -6.37
CA ALA A 308 23.83 -9.78 -5.45
C ALA A 308 23.88 -11.12 -6.18
N ALA A 309 23.05 -11.30 -7.21
CA ALA A 309 23.10 -12.49 -8.07
C ALA A 309 24.41 -12.55 -8.87
N HIS A 310 24.84 -11.44 -9.45
CA HIS A 310 26.11 -11.35 -10.19
C HIS A 310 27.31 -11.71 -9.31
N ASP A 311 27.39 -11.13 -8.11
CA ASP A 311 28.46 -11.39 -7.15
C ASP A 311 28.54 -12.87 -6.72
N ALA A 312 27.44 -13.62 -6.82
CA ALA A 312 27.35 -15.04 -6.50
C ALA A 312 27.65 -15.97 -7.68
N THR A 313 27.72 -15.46 -8.92
CA THR A 313 27.97 -16.28 -10.12
C THR A 313 29.33 -16.97 -10.10
N ARG A 314 29.41 -18.12 -10.79
CA ARG A 314 30.65 -18.90 -10.92
C ARG A 314 30.83 -19.32 -12.38
N GLY A 315 31.87 -18.81 -13.03
CA GLY A 315 32.09 -19.07 -14.46
C GLY A 315 31.01 -18.41 -15.31
N ASP A 316 30.74 -19.00 -16.47
CA ASP A 316 29.66 -18.55 -17.34
C ASP A 316 28.31 -18.87 -16.69
N SER A 317 27.40 -17.90 -16.64
CA SER A 317 26.14 -18.04 -15.89
C SER A 317 24.99 -17.28 -16.57
N THR A 318 23.75 -17.72 -16.33
CA THR A 318 22.53 -17.00 -16.69
C THR A 318 21.85 -16.50 -15.42
N ILE A 319 21.61 -15.19 -15.34
CA ILE A 319 20.76 -14.57 -14.33
C ILE A 319 19.42 -14.23 -14.97
N GLN A 320 18.34 -14.62 -14.32
CA GLN A 320 16.98 -14.29 -14.72
C GLN A 320 16.35 -13.35 -13.69
N SER A 321 15.57 -12.37 -14.14
CA SER A 321 14.82 -11.46 -13.28
C SER A 321 13.34 -11.39 -13.64
N LEU A 322 12.51 -11.17 -12.63
CA LEU A 322 11.10 -10.86 -12.82
C LEU A 322 10.93 -9.55 -13.61
N SER A 323 9.75 -9.34 -14.18
CA SER A 323 9.35 -8.05 -14.76
C SER A 323 9.18 -7.01 -13.66
N ASP A 324 10.29 -6.42 -13.20
CA ASP A 324 10.37 -5.54 -12.04
C ASP A 324 11.36 -4.37 -12.26
N ILE A 325 11.37 -3.40 -11.35
CA ILE A 325 12.30 -2.26 -11.33
C ILE A 325 13.36 -2.47 -10.25
N PHE A 326 14.64 -2.41 -10.64
CA PHE A 326 15.77 -2.45 -9.73
C PHE A 326 16.44 -1.08 -9.64
N ASP A 327 16.28 -0.42 -8.49
CA ASP A 327 17.01 0.82 -8.14
C ASP A 327 18.42 0.49 -7.64
N GLU A 328 19.30 0.04 -8.53
CA GLU A 328 20.68 -0.34 -8.22
C GLU A 328 21.68 0.01 -9.32
N ASP A 329 22.96 0.15 -8.94
CA ASP A 329 24.07 0.11 -9.88
C ASP A 329 24.51 -1.35 -10.08
N LEU A 330 24.59 -1.80 -11.33
CA LEU A 330 25.05 -3.15 -11.69
C LEU A 330 26.48 -3.09 -12.24
N VAL A 331 27.45 -3.54 -11.45
CA VAL A 331 28.87 -3.59 -11.78
C VAL A 331 29.30 -5.01 -12.12
N ILE A 332 29.52 -5.26 -13.41
CA ILE A 332 29.96 -6.55 -13.94
C ILE A 332 31.49 -6.53 -14.09
N ASN A 333 32.17 -7.17 -13.16
CA ASN A 333 33.63 -7.15 -13.01
C ASN A 333 34.30 -8.53 -13.12
N SER A 334 33.54 -9.59 -13.42
CA SER A 334 34.07 -10.93 -13.67
C SER A 334 34.57 -11.08 -15.12
N ASP A 335 35.58 -11.93 -15.34
CA ASP A 335 36.10 -12.23 -16.69
C ASP A 335 35.20 -13.20 -17.50
N ASN A 336 34.12 -13.71 -16.91
CA ASN A 336 33.24 -14.72 -17.50
C ASN A 336 32.19 -14.11 -18.47
N SER A 337 31.49 -14.98 -19.21
CA SER A 337 30.30 -14.61 -19.96
C SER A 337 29.05 -14.64 -19.09
N LEU A 338 28.34 -13.52 -18.99
CA LEU A 338 27.09 -13.39 -18.24
C LEU A 338 25.91 -13.18 -19.19
N SER A 339 24.87 -14.01 -19.07
CA SER A 339 23.58 -13.79 -19.73
C SER A 339 22.57 -13.27 -18.72
N LEU A 340 22.04 -12.07 -18.95
CA LEU A 340 21.00 -11.45 -18.16
C LEU A 340 19.69 -11.53 -18.95
N LYS A 341 18.66 -12.16 -18.38
CA LYS A 341 17.33 -12.29 -19.01
C LYS A 341 16.23 -11.75 -18.09
N GLY A 342 15.59 -10.66 -18.48
CA GLY A 342 14.58 -9.98 -17.68
C GLY A 342 13.16 -10.28 -18.09
N GLY A 343 12.20 -9.73 -17.35
CA GLY A 343 10.79 -9.71 -17.75
C GLY A 343 10.02 -10.99 -17.47
N TYR A 344 10.47 -11.85 -16.55
CA TYR A 344 9.79 -13.11 -16.25
C TYR A 344 8.57 -12.97 -15.32
N THR A 345 7.64 -13.93 -15.42
CA THR A 345 6.59 -14.20 -14.43
C THR A 345 7.14 -14.82 -13.14
N CYS A 346 6.34 -14.85 -12.06
CA CYS A 346 6.75 -15.32 -10.72
C CYS A 346 7.43 -16.72 -10.68
N ASP A 347 7.10 -17.59 -11.64
CA ASP A 347 7.62 -18.95 -11.77
C ASP A 347 8.84 -19.05 -12.70
N TYR A 348 9.25 -17.94 -13.31
CA TYR A 348 10.32 -17.86 -14.30
C TYR A 348 10.12 -18.79 -15.52
N SER A 349 8.87 -19.08 -15.89
CA SER A 349 8.57 -19.93 -17.04
C SER A 349 8.19 -19.15 -18.30
N THR A 350 7.64 -17.94 -18.15
CA THR A 350 7.19 -17.10 -19.25
C THR A 350 7.70 -15.66 -19.12
N HIS A 351 7.86 -14.96 -20.24
CA HIS A 351 8.13 -13.53 -20.27
C HIS A 351 6.81 -12.75 -20.31
N SER A 352 6.58 -11.86 -19.36
CA SER A 352 5.40 -10.98 -19.27
C SER A 352 5.72 -9.51 -19.52
N GLY A 353 6.99 -9.13 -19.57
CA GLY A 353 7.41 -7.74 -19.74
C GLY A 353 8.92 -7.60 -19.90
N ALA A 354 9.48 -6.56 -19.29
CA ALA A 354 10.92 -6.30 -19.25
C ALA A 354 11.35 -5.99 -17.81
N THR A 355 12.64 -6.15 -17.51
CA THR A 355 13.23 -5.68 -16.27
C THR A 355 13.83 -4.28 -16.47
N VAL A 356 13.55 -3.33 -15.57
CA VAL A 356 14.22 -2.02 -15.57
C VAL A 356 15.36 -2.01 -14.58
N ILE A 357 16.51 -1.48 -15.00
CA ILE A 357 17.58 -1.07 -14.10
C ILE A 357 17.57 0.46 -14.06
N ASN A 358 17.22 1.02 -12.91
CA ASN A 358 17.24 2.44 -12.63
C ASN A 358 18.55 2.81 -11.91
N GLY A 359 19.63 2.84 -12.68
CA GLY A 359 20.99 3.03 -12.18
C GLY A 359 22.02 2.72 -13.26
N SER A 360 23.30 2.73 -12.88
CA SER A 360 24.40 2.54 -13.82
C SER A 360 24.68 1.05 -14.07
N VAL A 361 24.74 0.64 -15.34
CA VAL A 361 25.30 -0.67 -15.73
C VAL A 361 26.75 -0.49 -16.18
N ILE A 362 27.69 -1.00 -15.40
CA ILE A 362 29.14 -0.84 -15.61
C ILE A 362 29.77 -2.19 -15.90
N ILE A 363 30.17 -2.41 -17.16
CA ILE A 363 30.89 -3.62 -17.58
C ILE A 363 32.40 -3.33 -17.57
N ARG A 364 33.13 -3.94 -16.64
CA ARG A 364 34.59 -3.79 -16.53
C ARG A 364 35.34 -4.91 -17.26
N ASN A 365 34.86 -6.14 -17.12
CA ASN A 365 35.49 -7.36 -17.64
C ASN A 365 34.43 -8.29 -18.26
N GLY A 366 34.88 -9.34 -18.97
CA GLY A 366 34.01 -10.40 -19.47
C GLY A 366 33.16 -10.00 -20.69
N THR A 367 32.06 -10.72 -20.89
CA THR A 367 31.06 -10.44 -21.94
C THR A 367 29.66 -10.51 -21.33
N VAL A 368 28.76 -9.61 -21.73
CA VAL A 368 27.39 -9.56 -21.22
C VAL A 368 26.40 -9.61 -22.37
N SER A 369 25.40 -10.47 -22.23
CA SER A 369 24.21 -10.49 -23.09
C SER A 369 23.00 -10.06 -22.26
N LEU A 370 22.24 -9.08 -22.75
CA LEU A 370 21.02 -8.57 -22.14
C LEU A 370 19.81 -8.95 -23.00
N GLU A 371 18.79 -9.54 -22.39
CA GLU A 371 17.51 -9.90 -23.02
C GLU A 371 16.37 -9.33 -22.17
N ASN A 372 15.44 -8.58 -22.78
CA ASN A 372 14.28 -7.97 -22.10
C ASN A 372 14.65 -7.05 -20.90
N PHE A 373 15.66 -6.20 -21.10
CA PHE A 373 16.02 -5.14 -20.14
C PHE A 373 15.76 -3.74 -20.72
N ILE A 374 15.39 -2.82 -19.84
CA ILE A 374 15.37 -1.37 -20.09
C ILE A 374 16.38 -0.73 -19.13
N LEU A 375 17.30 0.06 -19.68
CA LEU A 375 18.28 0.83 -18.89
C LEU A 375 17.80 2.28 -18.84
N LYS A 376 17.68 2.87 -17.64
CA LYS A 376 17.23 4.25 -17.44
C LYS A 376 18.35 5.19 -17.01
#